data_AF-A0A832LTG1-F1
#
_entry.id   AF-A0A832LTG1-F1
#
_cell.length_a   1.000
_cell.length_b   1.000
_cell.length_c   1.000
_cell.angle_alpha   90.00
_cell.angle_beta   90.00
_cell.angle_gamma   90.00
#
_symmetry.space_group_name_H-M   'P 1'
#
loop_
_entity.id
_entity.type
_entity.pdbx_description
1 polymer ?
#
loop_
_entity_poly.entity_id
_entity_poly.type
_entity_poly.pdbx_seq_one_letter_code
_entity_poly.pdbx_strand_id
1 'polypeptide(L)'
;ERVKFTPADGMEVIATGQVRVYAQRGRYQLYVGSLQPVGQGALELAFRQLVEKLKAEGLFDAARKKPIPDYPRRIALVTARGGAALQDMLKVLRRFPHLKLLLAPVPVQGDQAAPRIAETLALLNRHAMRLGGIDVILLARGGGSLEDLWAFNEEIVARAIAASRIPVISGVGHETDTTIADFVADHRAHTPTEAATFVAQHWKDAIAKLPLIQTRLRTALRQVVRDARQRLAPFALLAASQARWLMSPPPATRNGKWCRLPDSARTTAGPCAAP
;
A
#
# COMPACT_ATOMS: atom_id res chain seq x y z
N GLU A 1 43.54 -0.24 -21.12
CA GLU A 1 42.23 -0.42 -20.45
C GLU A 1 41.16 -0.61 -21.51
N ARG A 2 40.24 -1.56 -21.32
CA ARG A 2 39.14 -1.81 -22.27
C ARG A 2 38.12 -0.68 -22.14
N VAL A 3 37.74 -0.11 -23.27
CA VAL A 3 36.64 0.86 -23.37
C VAL A 3 35.37 0.20 -22.79
N LYS A 4 34.67 0.91 -21.90
CA LYS A 4 33.56 0.36 -21.08
C LYS A 4 32.26 0.10 -21.87
N PHE A 5 32.18 0.55 -23.11
CA PHE A 5 31.02 0.34 -23.98
C PHE A 5 31.45 0.30 -25.46
N THR A 6 30.61 -0.32 -26.29
CA THR A 6 30.78 -0.35 -27.73
C THR A 6 29.99 0.81 -28.34
N PRO A 7 30.62 1.77 -29.05
CA PRO A 7 29.91 2.85 -29.70
C PRO A 7 29.00 2.31 -30.81
N ALA A 8 27.82 2.93 -30.98
CA ALA A 8 26.87 2.64 -32.05
C ALA A 8 26.96 3.69 -33.16
N ASP A 9 26.54 3.34 -34.38
CA ASP A 9 26.50 4.29 -35.49
C ASP A 9 25.61 5.50 -35.16
N GLY A 10 26.15 6.70 -35.37
CA GLY A 10 25.49 7.98 -35.05
C GLY A 10 25.73 8.51 -33.64
N MET A 11 26.51 7.82 -32.79
CA MET A 11 26.80 8.26 -31.42
C MET A 11 27.94 9.29 -31.39
N GLU A 12 27.68 10.48 -30.84
CA GLU A 12 28.71 11.45 -30.53
C GLU A 12 29.47 11.06 -29.25
N VAL A 13 30.80 10.98 -29.34
CA VAL A 13 31.66 10.59 -28.23
C VAL A 13 32.85 11.52 -28.09
N ILE A 14 33.21 11.81 -26.85
CA ILE A 14 34.49 12.38 -26.46
C ILE A 14 35.48 11.23 -26.31
N ALA A 15 36.45 11.18 -27.22
CA ALA A 15 37.54 10.21 -27.20
C ALA A 15 38.84 10.89 -26.77
N THR A 16 39.48 10.39 -25.71
CA THR A 16 40.81 10.85 -25.26
C THR A 16 41.83 9.73 -25.49
N GLY A 17 42.98 10.09 -26.05
CA GLY A 17 43.95 9.10 -26.51
C GLY A 17 45.23 9.72 -27.07
N GLN A 18 46.08 8.88 -27.66
CA GLN A 18 47.34 9.28 -28.28
C GLN A 18 47.26 9.15 -29.80
N VAL A 19 47.67 10.19 -30.52
CA VAL A 19 47.81 10.13 -31.98
C VAL A 19 49.22 9.64 -32.31
N ARG A 20 49.33 8.53 -33.04
CA ARG A 20 50.60 8.08 -33.62
C ARG A 20 50.62 8.34 -35.12
N VAL A 21 51.79 8.77 -35.60
CA VAL A 21 52.04 9.06 -37.01
C VAL A 21 52.99 8.00 -37.58
N TYR A 22 52.54 7.27 -38.59
CA TYR A 22 53.39 6.36 -39.34
C TYR A 22 53.95 7.09 -40.56
N ALA A 23 55.11 7.75 -40.36
CA ALA A 23 55.74 8.66 -41.32
C ALA A 23 55.97 8.04 -42.72
N GLN A 24 56.27 6.74 -42.81
CA GLN A 24 56.49 6.06 -44.09
C GLN A 24 55.25 5.99 -45.01
N ARG A 25 54.04 6.16 -44.47
CA ARG A 25 52.78 6.09 -45.24
C ARG A 25 51.84 7.28 -44.99
N GLY A 26 52.26 8.28 -44.22
CA GLY A 26 51.44 9.44 -43.86
C GLY A 26 50.13 9.10 -43.13
N ARG A 27 50.03 7.92 -42.50
CA ARG A 27 48.81 7.50 -41.79
C ARG A 27 48.86 7.94 -40.34
N TYR A 28 47.82 8.64 -39.91
CA TYR A 28 47.55 8.98 -38.52
C TYR A 28 46.63 7.92 -37.92
N GLN A 29 46.96 7.44 -36.72
CA GLN A 29 46.11 6.53 -35.95
C GLN A 29 45.89 7.11 -34.55
N LEU A 30 44.63 7.25 -34.15
CA LEU A 30 44.25 7.62 -32.79
C LEU A 30 44.07 6.35 -31.96
N TYR A 31 44.92 6.15 -30.97
CA TYR A 31 44.78 5.12 -29.96
C TYR A 31 43.94 5.66 -28.81
N VAL A 32 42.66 5.28 -28.78
CA VAL A 32 41.71 5.72 -27.76
C VAL A 32 42.00 5.04 -26.42
N GLY A 33 42.28 5.83 -25.39
CA GLY A 33 42.45 5.37 -24.01
C GLY A 33 41.14 5.38 -23.23
N SER A 34 40.26 6.35 -23.49
CA SER A 34 38.91 6.39 -22.93
C SER A 34 37.90 6.98 -23.91
N LEU A 35 36.67 6.47 -23.84
CA LEU A 35 35.54 6.91 -24.63
C LEU A 35 34.42 7.31 -23.66
N GLN A 36 33.82 8.49 -23.85
CA GLN A 36 32.65 8.96 -23.11
C GLN A 36 31.61 9.49 -24.09
N PRO A 37 30.31 9.18 -23.95
CA PRO A 37 29.27 9.82 -24.75
C PRO A 37 29.23 11.33 -24.51
N VAL A 38 29.08 12.12 -25.57
CA VAL A 38 28.89 13.58 -25.46
C VAL A 38 27.57 13.86 -24.73
N GLY A 39 27.57 14.80 -23.77
CA GLY A 39 26.38 15.23 -23.00
C GLY A 39 26.20 14.60 -21.62
N GLN A 40 26.70 13.37 -21.40
CA GLN A 40 26.52 12.67 -20.12
C GLN A 40 27.24 13.37 -18.94
N GLY A 41 28.41 13.98 -19.20
CA GLY A 41 29.14 14.75 -18.18
C GLY A 41 28.48 16.07 -17.79
N ALA A 42 27.77 16.72 -18.71
CA ALA A 42 27.06 17.97 -18.43
C ALA A 42 25.80 17.72 -17.58
N LEU A 43 25.04 16.66 -17.91
CA LEU A 43 23.89 16.23 -17.10
C LEU A 43 24.33 15.78 -15.70
N GLU A 44 25.40 14.98 -15.60
CA GLU A 44 25.93 14.57 -14.30
C GLU A 44 26.40 15.76 -13.46
N LEU A 45 27.06 16.75 -14.07
CA LEU A 45 27.46 17.98 -13.38
C LEU A 45 26.25 18.79 -12.90
N ALA A 46 25.24 18.98 -13.77
CA ALA A 46 24.01 19.68 -13.43
C ALA A 46 23.25 18.98 -12.30
N PHE A 47 23.19 17.64 -12.33
CA PHE A 47 22.60 16.83 -11.28
C PHE A 47 23.29 17.06 -9.94
N ARG A 48 24.63 16.97 -9.90
CA ARG A 48 25.40 17.19 -8.66
C ARG A 48 25.20 18.60 -8.11
N GLN A 49 25.29 19.61 -8.95
CA GLN A 49 25.08 21.01 -8.56
C GLN A 49 23.68 21.21 -7.96
N LEU A 50 22.65 20.63 -8.58
CA LEU A 50 21.29 20.76 -8.10
C LEU A 50 21.05 19.96 -6.80
N VAL A 51 21.62 18.77 -6.69
CA VAL A 51 21.62 17.99 -5.44
C VAL A 51 22.25 18.78 -4.30
N GLU A 52 23.43 19.38 -4.51
CA GLU A 52 24.10 20.19 -3.49
C GLU A 52 23.26 21.40 -3.09
N LYS A 53 22.70 22.12 -4.06
CA LYS A 53 21.81 23.26 -3.83
C LYS A 53 20.59 22.87 -2.98
N LEU A 54 19.84 21.86 -3.41
CA LEU A 54 18.60 21.45 -2.73
C LEU A 54 18.88 20.81 -1.36
N LYS A 55 20.02 20.13 -1.22
CA LYS A 55 20.49 19.61 0.08
C LYS A 55 20.80 20.75 1.05
N ALA A 56 21.48 21.81 0.58
CA ALA A 56 21.77 22.99 1.39
C ALA A 56 20.50 23.73 1.84
N GLU A 57 19.44 23.69 1.02
CA GLU A 57 18.11 24.21 1.36
C GLU A 57 17.30 23.27 2.30
N GLY A 58 17.82 22.10 2.67
CA GLY A 58 17.13 21.14 3.54
C GLY A 58 16.02 20.33 2.85
N LEU A 59 15.96 20.34 1.52
CA LEU A 59 14.90 19.64 0.76
C LEU A 59 15.01 18.10 0.83
N PHE A 60 16.06 17.55 1.42
CA PHE A 60 16.23 16.12 1.64
C PHE A 60 16.09 15.69 3.11
N ASP A 61 15.82 16.64 4.01
CA ASP A 61 15.77 16.37 5.45
C ASP A 61 14.67 15.37 5.81
N ALA A 62 15.04 14.35 6.59
CA ALA A 62 14.10 13.33 7.06
C ALA A 62 12.94 13.93 7.87
N ALA A 63 13.17 15.04 8.57
CA ALA A 63 12.15 15.75 9.37
C ALA A 63 11.00 16.32 8.52
N ARG A 64 11.22 16.54 7.22
CA ARG A 64 10.17 17.00 6.29
C ARG A 64 9.35 15.87 5.70
N LYS A 65 9.85 14.63 5.75
CA LYS A 65 9.18 13.48 5.15
C LYS A 65 7.93 13.14 5.97
N LYS A 66 6.79 13.08 5.29
CA LYS A 66 5.50 12.74 5.89
C LYS A 66 5.41 11.24 6.10
N PRO A 67 4.87 10.77 7.24
CA PRO A 67 4.58 9.36 7.44
C PRO A 67 3.52 8.90 6.44
N ILE A 68 3.67 7.68 5.95
CA ILE A 68 2.70 7.08 5.04
C ILE A 68 1.56 6.47 5.88
N PRO A 69 0.29 6.74 5.55
CA PRO A 69 -0.83 6.20 6.31
C PRO A 69 -0.81 4.67 6.38
N ASP A 70 -1.15 4.12 7.54
CA ASP A 70 -1.18 2.66 7.75
C ASP A 70 -2.22 1.93 6.90
N TYR A 71 -3.27 2.61 6.45
CA TYR A 71 -4.37 2.03 5.68
C TYR A 71 -4.82 2.97 4.56
N PRO A 72 -3.97 3.20 3.54
CA PRO A 72 -4.28 4.13 2.46
C PRO A 72 -5.44 3.55 1.63
N ARG A 73 -6.50 4.33 1.41
CA ARG A 73 -7.69 3.91 0.66
C ARG A 73 -7.76 4.55 -0.71
N ARG A 74 -7.32 5.80 -0.85
CA ARG A 74 -7.34 6.56 -2.11
C ARG A 74 -5.92 6.88 -2.55
N ILE A 75 -5.52 6.28 -3.66
CA ILE A 75 -4.16 6.39 -4.20
C ILE A 75 -4.24 7.13 -5.54
N ALA A 76 -3.51 8.24 -5.66
CA ALA A 76 -3.34 8.93 -6.92
C ALA A 76 -2.11 8.39 -7.66
N LEU A 77 -2.27 7.98 -8.91
CA LEU A 77 -1.22 7.51 -9.80
C LEU A 77 -0.84 8.63 -10.77
N VAL A 78 0.39 9.13 -10.66
CA VAL A 78 0.96 10.15 -11.54
C VAL A 78 1.98 9.47 -12.45
N THR A 79 1.54 9.15 -13.66
CA THR A 79 2.30 8.37 -14.64
C THR A 79 1.69 8.53 -16.04
N ALA A 80 2.33 8.02 -17.08
CA ALA A 80 1.79 8.06 -18.44
C ALA A 80 0.65 7.05 -18.62
N ARG A 81 -0.45 7.46 -19.27
CA ARG A 81 -1.65 6.63 -19.48
C ARG A 81 -1.38 5.33 -20.25
N GLY A 82 -0.42 5.35 -21.18
CA GLY A 82 -0.04 4.20 -22.00
C GLY A 82 1.23 3.48 -21.55
N GLY A 83 1.84 3.89 -20.44
CA GLY A 83 3.15 3.37 -20.02
C GLY A 83 3.08 2.01 -19.33
N ALA A 84 4.14 1.20 -19.47
CA ALA A 84 4.29 -0.08 -18.76
C ALA A 84 4.17 0.08 -17.24
N ALA A 85 4.72 1.17 -16.68
CA ALA A 85 4.63 1.49 -15.25
C ALA A 85 3.20 1.54 -14.71
N LEU A 86 2.25 2.06 -15.49
CA LEU A 86 0.85 2.06 -15.08
C LEU A 86 0.31 0.63 -14.99
N GLN A 87 0.60 -0.21 -15.99
CA GLN A 87 0.15 -1.60 -16.00
C GLN A 87 0.76 -2.40 -14.85
N ASP A 88 2.04 -2.17 -14.56
CA ASP A 88 2.76 -2.80 -13.46
C ASP A 88 2.13 -2.46 -12.10
N MET A 89 1.87 -1.17 -11.86
CA MET A 89 1.17 -0.73 -10.64
C MET A 89 -0.25 -1.31 -10.57
N LEU A 90 -1.01 -1.28 -11.67
CA LEU A 90 -2.38 -1.82 -11.71
C LEU A 90 -2.41 -3.33 -11.46
N LYS A 91 -1.43 -4.09 -11.93
CA LYS A 91 -1.33 -5.55 -11.70
C LYS A 91 -1.24 -5.91 -10.22
N VAL A 92 -0.57 -5.06 -9.44
CA VAL A 92 -0.46 -5.21 -7.98
C VAL A 92 -1.73 -4.69 -7.30
N LEU A 93 -2.13 -3.44 -7.58
CA LEU A 93 -3.19 -2.74 -6.84
C LEU A 93 -4.58 -3.32 -7.09
N ARG A 94 -4.85 -3.91 -8.27
CA ARG A 94 -6.15 -4.57 -8.57
C ARG A 94 -6.45 -5.77 -7.68
N ARG A 95 -5.45 -6.35 -7.00
CA ARG A 95 -5.63 -7.44 -6.02
C ARG A 95 -6.32 -6.95 -4.73
N PHE A 96 -6.43 -5.64 -4.54
CA PHE A 96 -6.94 -5.00 -3.33
C PHE A 96 -8.18 -4.15 -3.68
N PRO A 97 -9.39 -4.75 -3.72
CA PRO A 97 -10.60 -4.09 -4.23
C PRO A 97 -11.10 -2.91 -3.38
N HIS A 98 -10.61 -2.76 -2.16
CA HIS A 98 -10.91 -1.64 -1.27
C HIS A 98 -10.11 -0.38 -1.59
N LEU A 99 -9.07 -0.49 -2.44
CA LEU A 99 -8.29 0.65 -2.91
C LEU A 99 -9.04 1.36 -4.05
N LYS A 100 -9.19 2.67 -3.90
CA LYS A 100 -9.70 3.58 -4.93
C LYS A 100 -8.51 4.20 -5.63
N LEU A 101 -8.38 3.93 -6.92
CA LEU A 101 -7.27 4.41 -7.74
C LEU A 101 -7.73 5.62 -8.56
N LEU A 102 -6.98 6.71 -8.47
CA LEU A 102 -7.18 7.90 -9.30
C LEU A 102 -5.99 8.04 -10.23
N LEU A 103 -6.22 7.94 -11.55
CA LEU A 103 -5.16 8.17 -12.53
C LEU A 103 -5.10 9.66 -12.89
N ALA A 104 -3.95 10.27 -12.67
CA ALA A 104 -3.61 11.61 -13.13
C ALA A 104 -2.54 11.49 -14.24
N PRO A 105 -2.97 11.37 -15.52
CA PRO A 105 -2.05 11.06 -16.60
C PRO A 105 -1.16 12.26 -16.92
N VAL A 106 0.16 12.03 -16.95
CA VAL A 106 1.16 13.04 -17.30
C VAL A 106 2.18 12.49 -18.28
N PRO A 107 2.76 13.32 -19.16
CA PRO A 107 3.98 12.95 -19.86
C PRO A 107 5.08 12.74 -18.82
N VAL A 108 5.78 11.62 -18.95
CA VAL A 108 6.88 11.24 -18.05
C VAL A 108 8.25 11.46 -18.69
N GLN A 109 8.29 11.89 -19.96
CA GLN A 109 9.47 12.10 -20.79
C GLN A 109 9.32 13.34 -21.68
N GLY A 110 10.45 13.91 -22.08
CA GLY A 110 10.52 15.12 -22.90
C GLY A 110 10.32 16.42 -22.10
N ASP A 111 10.52 17.56 -22.78
CA ASP A 111 10.65 18.88 -22.15
C ASP A 111 9.41 19.33 -21.36
N GLN A 112 8.23 18.83 -21.73
CA GLN A 112 6.96 19.16 -21.06
C GLN A 112 6.66 18.27 -19.85
N ALA A 113 7.47 17.25 -19.57
CA ALA A 113 7.22 16.32 -18.48
C ALA A 113 7.35 16.98 -17.10
N ALA A 114 8.49 17.63 -16.83
CA ALA A 114 8.73 18.29 -15.55
C ALA A 114 7.67 19.34 -15.16
N PRO A 115 7.32 20.33 -16.01
CA PRO A 115 6.28 21.30 -15.67
C PRO A 115 4.92 20.65 -15.46
N ARG A 116 4.57 19.64 -16.27
CA ARG A 116 3.28 18.96 -16.17
C ARG A 116 3.17 18.07 -14.93
N ILE A 117 4.25 17.42 -14.52
CA ILE A 117 4.34 16.67 -13.26
C ILE A 117 4.11 17.62 -12.08
N ALA A 118 4.84 18.74 -12.03
CA ALA A 118 4.70 19.73 -10.97
C ALA A 118 3.29 20.33 -10.89
N GLU A 119 2.71 20.71 -12.02
CA GLU A 119 1.34 21.20 -12.11
C GLU A 119 0.32 20.17 -11.61
N THR A 120 0.50 18.90 -12.00
CA THR A 120 -0.38 17.80 -11.60
C THR A 120 -0.31 17.54 -10.10
N LEU A 121 0.88 17.56 -9.50
CA LEU A 121 1.06 17.46 -8.05
C LEU A 121 0.34 18.61 -7.34
N ALA A 122 0.46 19.83 -7.84
CA ALA A 122 -0.26 20.99 -7.29
C ALA A 122 -1.78 20.85 -7.42
N LEU A 123 -2.28 20.37 -8.57
CA LEU A 123 -3.70 20.12 -8.81
C LEU A 123 -4.27 19.06 -7.87
N LEU A 124 -3.57 17.95 -7.67
CA LEU A 124 -3.97 16.90 -6.74
C LEU A 124 -4.09 17.44 -5.31
N ASN A 125 -3.10 18.22 -4.87
CA ASN A 125 -3.13 18.85 -3.55
C ASN A 125 -4.28 19.87 -3.40
N ARG A 126 -4.56 20.69 -4.42
CA ARG A 126 -5.67 21.65 -4.40
C ARG A 126 -7.05 20.98 -4.40
N HIS A 127 -7.19 19.88 -5.12
CA HIS A 127 -8.49 19.23 -5.33
C HIS A 127 -8.71 17.99 -4.47
N ALA A 128 -7.75 17.63 -3.61
CA ALA A 128 -7.79 16.43 -2.77
C ALA A 128 -9.14 16.23 -2.07
N MET A 129 -9.64 17.26 -1.39
CA MET A 129 -10.93 17.20 -0.67
C MET A 129 -12.12 16.94 -1.60
N ARG A 130 -12.15 17.59 -2.77
CA ARG A 130 -13.23 17.41 -3.76
C ARG A 130 -13.23 16.02 -4.38
N LEU A 131 -12.06 15.40 -4.50
CA LEU A 131 -11.88 14.03 -4.98
C LEU A 131 -12.19 12.98 -3.87
N GLY A 132 -12.69 13.42 -2.72
CA GLY A 132 -13.02 12.58 -1.57
C GLY A 132 -11.83 12.27 -0.67
N GLY A 133 -10.73 13.01 -0.80
CA GLY A 133 -9.45 12.77 -0.13
C GLY A 133 -8.46 12.02 -1.02
N ILE A 134 -7.17 12.24 -0.80
CA ILE A 134 -6.09 11.45 -1.39
C ILE A 134 -5.13 11.14 -0.26
N ASP A 135 -4.86 9.86 -0.04
CA ASP A 135 -4.03 9.41 1.09
C ASP A 135 -2.56 9.35 0.69
N VAL A 136 -2.27 8.94 -0.56
CA VAL A 136 -0.90 8.79 -1.09
C VAL A 136 -0.89 9.12 -2.58
N ILE A 137 0.20 9.76 -3.04
CA ILE A 137 0.52 9.93 -4.45
C ILE A 137 1.65 8.98 -4.82
N LEU A 138 1.46 8.16 -5.86
CA LEU A 138 2.51 7.39 -6.51
C LEU A 138 2.98 8.14 -7.75
N LEU A 139 4.19 8.69 -7.70
CA LEU A 139 4.86 9.26 -8.85
C LEU A 139 5.78 8.20 -9.44
N ALA A 140 5.46 7.73 -10.66
CA ALA A 140 6.15 6.56 -11.20
C ALA A 140 6.38 6.62 -12.70
N ARG A 141 7.55 6.12 -13.10
CA ARG A 141 7.93 5.87 -14.48
C ARG A 141 8.68 4.54 -14.55
N GLY A 142 8.52 3.81 -15.65
CA GLY A 142 9.27 2.60 -15.92
C GLY A 142 10.73 2.90 -16.26
N GLY A 143 11.45 1.89 -16.73
CA GLY A 143 12.79 2.06 -17.27
C GLY A 143 12.91 3.10 -18.39
N GLY A 144 14.12 3.60 -18.60
CA GLY A 144 14.47 4.55 -19.66
C GLY A 144 15.96 4.90 -19.62
N SER A 145 16.43 5.68 -20.59
CA SER A 145 17.77 6.28 -20.53
C SER A 145 17.88 7.33 -19.43
N LEU A 146 19.08 7.84 -19.18
CA LEU A 146 19.29 8.92 -18.23
C LEU A 146 18.62 10.23 -18.70
N GLU A 147 18.60 10.50 -20.02
CA GLU A 147 17.88 11.65 -20.59
C GLU A 147 16.38 11.53 -20.39
N ASP A 148 15.86 10.32 -20.52
CA ASP A 148 14.47 10.01 -20.28
C ASP A 148 14.07 10.36 -18.84
N LEU A 149 14.85 9.93 -17.84
CA LEU A 149 14.57 10.17 -16.43
C LEU A 149 14.81 11.63 -15.99
N TRP A 150 15.41 12.46 -16.85
CA TRP A 150 15.83 13.82 -16.48
C TRP A 150 14.70 14.71 -15.98
N ALA A 151 13.46 14.50 -16.47
CA ALA A 151 12.29 15.23 -16.01
C ALA A 151 12.05 15.13 -14.49
N PHE A 152 12.53 14.08 -13.84
CA PHE A 152 12.43 13.87 -12.39
C PHE A 152 13.61 14.46 -11.60
N ASN A 153 14.66 14.91 -12.31
CA ASN A 153 15.78 15.65 -11.74
C ASN A 153 15.55 17.17 -11.74
N GLU A 154 14.57 17.66 -12.49
CA GLU A 154 14.28 19.09 -12.57
C GLU A 154 13.85 19.70 -11.22
N GLU A 155 14.36 20.92 -10.96
CA GLU A 155 14.14 21.63 -9.69
C GLU A 155 12.64 21.86 -9.41
N ILE A 156 11.86 22.11 -10.46
CA ILE A 156 10.41 22.35 -10.34
C ILE A 156 9.67 21.13 -9.79
N VAL A 157 10.09 19.92 -10.14
CA VAL A 157 9.51 18.66 -9.64
C VAL A 157 9.90 18.44 -8.19
N ALA A 158 11.18 18.63 -7.87
CA ALA A 158 11.69 18.55 -6.49
C ALA A 158 10.89 19.48 -5.55
N ARG A 159 10.72 20.75 -5.94
CA ARG A 159 9.97 21.73 -5.15
C ARG A 159 8.48 21.37 -5.06
N ALA A 160 7.87 20.85 -6.12
CA ALA A 160 6.48 20.41 -6.10
C ALA A 160 6.24 19.22 -5.15
N ILE A 161 7.16 18.25 -5.12
CA ILE A 161 7.11 17.12 -4.17
C ILE A 161 7.27 17.65 -2.74
N ALA A 162 8.26 18.51 -2.51
CA ALA A 162 8.51 19.11 -1.20
C ALA A 162 7.31 19.91 -0.66
N ALA A 163 6.58 20.61 -1.53
CA ALA A 163 5.41 21.40 -1.18
C ALA A 163 4.10 20.60 -1.06
N SER A 164 4.11 19.31 -1.44
CA SER A 164 2.93 18.46 -1.39
C SER A 164 2.48 18.25 0.06
N ARG A 165 1.17 18.39 0.32
CA ARG A 165 0.54 18.06 1.62
C ARG A 165 0.22 16.58 1.74
N ILE A 166 0.02 15.92 0.60
CA ILE A 166 -0.17 14.47 0.50
C ILE A 166 1.21 13.80 0.45
N PRO A 167 1.44 12.67 1.14
CA PRO A 167 2.69 11.94 1.03
C PRO A 167 2.90 11.42 -0.41
N VAL A 168 4.11 11.58 -0.92
CA VAL A 168 4.53 11.20 -2.27
C VAL A 168 5.53 10.06 -2.18
N ILE A 169 5.23 8.98 -2.89
CA ILE A 169 6.13 7.85 -3.07
C ILE A 169 6.67 7.91 -4.50
N SER A 170 7.99 7.92 -4.62
CA SER A 170 8.66 7.82 -5.91
C SER A 170 8.88 6.36 -6.28
N GLY A 171 8.57 6.00 -7.52
CA GLY A 171 8.85 4.72 -8.15
C GLY A 171 9.39 4.94 -9.55
N VAL A 172 10.45 5.74 -9.66
CA VAL A 172 11.07 6.16 -10.92
C VAL A 172 12.38 5.39 -11.10
N GLY A 173 12.52 4.66 -12.21
CA GLY A 173 13.79 4.03 -12.60
C GLY A 173 13.95 2.54 -12.24
N HIS A 174 15.20 2.15 -12.00
CA HIS A 174 15.68 0.82 -11.55
C HIS A 174 16.72 0.99 -10.43
N GLU A 175 17.23 -0.11 -9.86
CA GLU A 175 18.12 -0.09 -8.68
C GLU A 175 19.31 0.89 -8.74
N THR A 176 19.86 1.17 -9.93
CA THR A 176 21.04 2.05 -10.12
C THR A 176 20.71 3.53 -10.31
N ASP A 177 19.47 3.88 -10.64
CA ASP A 177 19.14 5.19 -11.20
C ASP A 177 18.39 6.04 -10.17
N THR A 178 19.13 6.67 -9.24
CA THR A 178 18.50 7.53 -8.22
C THR A 178 18.32 8.95 -8.76
N THR A 179 17.09 9.45 -8.70
CA THR A 179 16.70 10.79 -9.15
C THR A 179 16.55 11.77 -8.00
N ILE A 180 16.52 13.07 -8.29
CA ILE A 180 16.26 14.10 -7.27
C ILE A 180 14.85 13.95 -6.68
N ALA A 181 13.87 13.55 -7.49
CA ALA A 181 12.53 13.21 -7.01
C ALA A 181 12.58 12.14 -5.90
N ASP A 182 13.45 11.14 -6.02
CA ASP A 182 13.59 10.08 -5.00
C ASP A 182 14.15 10.61 -3.67
N PHE A 183 15.08 11.57 -3.72
CA PHE A 183 15.63 12.17 -2.50
C PHE A 183 14.58 12.99 -1.74
N VAL A 184 13.76 13.74 -2.47
CA VAL A 184 12.73 14.62 -1.90
C VAL A 184 11.46 13.87 -1.49
N ALA A 185 11.16 12.74 -2.15
CA ALA A 185 9.97 11.94 -1.85
C ALA A 185 9.96 11.44 -0.39
N ASP A 186 8.74 11.24 0.11
CA ASP A 186 8.49 10.75 1.46
C ASP A 186 8.93 9.28 1.60
N HIS A 187 8.80 8.52 0.51
CA HIS A 187 9.38 7.18 0.39
C HIS A 187 9.90 6.94 -1.03
N ARG A 188 11.04 6.26 -1.12
CA ARG A 188 11.66 5.83 -2.38
C ARG A 188 11.42 4.33 -2.55
N ALA A 189 10.85 3.97 -3.70
CA ALA A 189 10.82 2.61 -4.20
C ALA A 189 11.66 2.54 -5.49
N HIS A 190 12.36 1.43 -5.70
CA HIS A 190 13.25 1.25 -6.84
C HIS A 190 12.51 1.04 -8.16
N THR A 191 11.24 0.61 -8.09
CA THR A 191 10.41 0.37 -9.28
C THR A 191 8.96 0.77 -9.06
N PRO A 192 8.17 1.04 -10.14
CA PRO A 192 6.72 1.24 -10.04
C PRO A 192 6.00 0.08 -9.32
N THR A 193 6.41 -1.15 -9.60
CA THR A 193 5.86 -2.37 -8.97
C THR A 193 6.12 -2.40 -7.47
N GLU A 194 7.34 -2.03 -7.05
CA GLU A 194 7.70 -1.94 -5.63
C GLU A 194 6.90 -0.83 -4.94
N ALA A 195 6.75 0.34 -5.57
CA ALA A 195 5.94 1.44 -5.02
C ALA A 195 4.48 0.99 -4.76
N ALA A 196 3.87 0.31 -5.73
CA ALA A 196 2.54 -0.25 -5.58
C ALA A 196 2.47 -1.36 -4.52
N THR A 197 3.50 -2.20 -4.45
CA THR A 197 3.59 -3.29 -3.46
C THR A 197 3.73 -2.75 -2.05
N PHE A 198 4.57 -1.74 -1.85
CA PHE A 198 4.76 -1.06 -0.57
C PHE A 198 3.42 -0.53 -0.05
N VAL A 199 2.66 0.21 -0.86
CA VAL A 199 1.33 0.71 -0.47
C VAL A 199 0.35 -0.42 -0.18
N ALA A 200 0.39 -1.50 -0.95
CA ALA A 200 -0.49 -2.65 -0.76
C ALA A 200 -0.18 -3.46 0.52
N GLN A 201 1.09 -3.54 0.93
CA GLN A 201 1.53 -4.30 2.11
C GLN A 201 0.92 -3.77 3.41
N HIS A 202 0.63 -2.47 3.48
CA HIS A 202 -0.05 -1.84 4.61
C HIS A 202 -1.41 -2.49 4.93
N TRP A 203 -2.09 -3.04 3.93
CA TRP A 203 -3.34 -3.80 4.11
C TRP A 203 -3.13 -5.29 4.40
N LYS A 204 -1.98 -5.86 4.06
CA LYS A 204 -1.73 -7.30 4.12
C LYS A 204 -1.87 -7.82 5.56
N ASP A 205 -1.29 -7.11 6.52
CA ASP A 205 -1.33 -7.50 7.93
C ASP A 205 -2.72 -7.35 8.54
N ALA A 206 -3.46 -6.30 8.17
CA ALA A 206 -4.84 -6.12 8.61
C ALA A 206 -5.76 -7.23 8.08
N ILE A 207 -5.63 -7.56 6.80
CA ILE A 207 -6.43 -8.63 6.18
C ILE A 207 -6.10 -9.99 6.81
N ALA A 208 -4.82 -10.27 7.08
CA ALA A 208 -4.40 -11.50 7.75
C ALA A 208 -4.98 -11.68 9.16
N LYS A 209 -5.31 -10.58 9.86
CA LYS A 209 -5.92 -10.60 11.19
C LYS A 209 -7.44 -10.85 11.17
N LEU A 210 -8.13 -10.62 10.04
CA LEU A 210 -9.59 -10.74 9.95
C LEU A 210 -10.13 -12.14 10.30
N PRO A 211 -9.56 -13.27 9.83
CA PRO A 211 -10.07 -14.61 10.16
C PRO A 211 -9.98 -14.93 11.65
N LEU A 212 -8.92 -14.48 12.31
CA LEU A 212 -8.72 -14.65 13.74
C LEU A 212 -9.80 -13.89 14.53
N ILE A 213 -10.04 -12.63 14.17
CA ILE A 213 -11.08 -11.79 14.78
C ILE A 213 -12.47 -12.42 14.55
N GLN A 214 -12.74 -12.89 13.34
CA GLN A 214 -14.00 -13.57 13.00
C GLN A 214 -14.23 -14.83 13.84
N THR A 215 -13.18 -15.62 14.05
CA THR A 215 -13.24 -16.85 14.86
C THR A 215 -13.48 -16.55 16.34
N ARG A 216 -12.78 -15.54 16.88
CA ARG A 216 -13.00 -15.04 18.25
C ARG A 216 -14.43 -14.55 18.44
N LEU A 217 -14.94 -13.73 17.51
CA LEU A 217 -16.31 -13.22 17.54
C LEU A 217 -17.35 -14.36 17.50
N ARG A 218 -17.18 -15.33 16.59
CA ARG A 218 -18.08 -16.49 16.50
C ARG A 218 -18.08 -17.31 17.78
N THR A 219 -16.92 -17.51 18.39
CA THR A 219 -16.80 -18.26 19.64
C THR A 219 -17.49 -17.54 20.80
N ALA A 220 -17.25 -16.24 20.94
CA ALA A 220 -17.92 -15.40 21.94
C ALA A 220 -19.45 -15.40 21.77
N LEU A 221 -19.95 -15.23 20.53
CA LEU A 221 -21.39 -15.27 20.26
C LEU A 221 -22.02 -16.63 20.58
N ARG A 222 -21.36 -17.74 20.23
CA ARG A 222 -21.82 -19.09 20.58
C ARG A 222 -21.89 -19.29 22.09
N GLN A 223 -20.93 -18.75 22.83
CA GLN A 223 -20.91 -18.84 24.28
C GLN A 223 -22.06 -18.04 24.90
N VAL A 224 -22.28 -16.79 24.47
CA VAL A 224 -23.43 -15.98 24.90
C VAL A 224 -24.77 -16.69 24.65
N VAL A 225 -24.95 -17.28 23.46
CA VAL A 225 -26.18 -18.03 23.14
C VAL A 225 -26.32 -19.28 24.01
N ARG A 226 -25.22 -20.00 24.28
CA ARG A 226 -25.21 -21.19 25.13
C ARG A 226 -25.59 -20.84 26.57
N ASP A 227 -25.00 -19.78 27.12
CA ASP A 227 -25.24 -19.33 28.49
C ASP A 227 -26.69 -18.86 28.64
N ALA A 228 -27.24 -18.16 27.64
CA ALA A 228 -28.65 -17.78 27.61
C ALA A 228 -29.58 -19.02 27.59
N ARG A 229 -29.27 -20.04 26.78
CA ARG A 229 -30.02 -21.30 26.77
C ARG A 229 -29.95 -22.04 28.10
N GLN A 230 -28.79 -22.09 28.74
CA GLN A 230 -28.62 -22.72 30.05
C GLN A 230 -29.42 -22.00 31.14
N ARG A 231 -29.49 -20.67 31.10
CA ARG A 231 -30.34 -19.89 32.04
C ARG A 231 -31.82 -20.15 31.85
N LEU A 232 -32.27 -20.38 30.62
CA LEU A 232 -33.68 -20.63 30.28
C LEU A 232 -34.10 -22.10 30.45
N ALA A 233 -33.15 -23.04 30.42
CA ALA A 233 -33.43 -24.48 30.48
C ALA A 233 -34.20 -24.94 31.73
N PRO A 234 -33.90 -24.46 32.96
CA PRO A 234 -34.67 -24.81 34.16
C PRO A 234 -36.14 -24.37 34.07
N PHE A 235 -36.41 -23.19 33.50
CA PHE A 235 -37.77 -22.67 33.35
C PHE A 235 -38.60 -23.50 32.35
N ALA A 236 -37.97 -23.97 31.27
CA ALA A 236 -38.62 -24.86 30.31
C ALA A 236 -38.97 -26.23 30.92
N LEU A 237 -38.09 -26.78 31.76
CA LEU A 237 -38.35 -28.04 32.48
C LEU A 237 -39.45 -27.90 33.54
N LEU A 238 -39.48 -26.77 34.26
CA LEU A 238 -40.54 -26.47 35.22
C LEU A 238 -41.92 -26.38 34.54
N ALA A 239 -42.01 -25.69 33.40
CA ALA A 239 -43.25 -25.61 32.62
C ALA A 239 -43.72 -27.00 32.11
N ALA A 240 -42.80 -27.85 31.64
CA ALA A 240 -43.12 -29.20 31.19
C ALA A 240 -43.54 -30.14 32.35
N SER A 241 -42.97 -29.96 33.55
CA SER A 241 -43.32 -30.75 34.74
C SER A 241 -44.70 -30.38 35.30
N GLN A 242 -45.08 -29.10 35.29
CA GLN A 242 -46.43 -28.65 35.68
C GLN A 242 -47.51 -29.17 34.73
N ALA A 243 -47.25 -29.15 33.41
CA ALA A 243 -48.17 -29.71 32.43
C ALA A 243 -48.39 -31.22 32.62
N ARG A 244 -47.33 -31.95 33.00
CA ARG A 244 -47.39 -33.39 33.30
C ARG A 244 -48.16 -33.70 34.58
N TRP A 245 -48.08 -32.84 35.59
CA TRP A 245 -48.86 -32.96 36.83
C TRP A 245 -50.36 -32.72 36.58
N LEU A 246 -50.71 -31.76 35.72
CA LEU A 246 -52.10 -31.48 35.32
C LEU A 246 -52.74 -32.55 34.43
N MET A 247 -51.94 -33.31 33.67
CA MET A 247 -52.41 -34.38 32.77
C MET A 247 -52.33 -35.79 33.35
N SER A 248 -51.86 -35.94 34.59
CA SER A 248 -51.86 -37.25 35.26
C SER A 248 -53.29 -37.57 35.74
N PRO A 249 -53.91 -38.70 35.34
CA PRO A 249 -55.21 -39.06 35.89
C PRO A 249 -55.08 -39.27 37.41
N PRO A 250 -56.08 -38.87 38.22
CA PRO A 250 -56.05 -39.14 39.65
C PRO A 250 -55.90 -40.64 39.88
N PRO A 251 -55.13 -41.08 40.90
CA PRO A 251 -54.91 -42.49 41.14
C PRO A 251 -56.25 -43.19 41.28
N ALA A 252 -56.48 -44.22 40.46
CA ALA A 252 -57.69 -45.01 40.47
C ALA A 252 -57.92 -45.57 41.88
N THR A 253 -58.97 -45.10 42.55
CA THR A 253 -59.40 -45.62 43.84
C THR A 253 -59.91 -47.05 43.64
N ARG A 254 -59.07 -48.05 43.89
CA ARG A 254 -59.54 -49.43 44.07
C ARG A 254 -60.23 -49.47 45.44
N ASN A 255 -61.56 -49.58 45.42
CA ASN A 255 -62.51 -49.54 46.55
C ASN A 255 -62.98 -48.15 47.00
N GLY A 256 -63.76 -47.46 46.15
CA GLY A 256 -65.03 -46.80 46.53
C GLY A 256 -65.14 -45.98 47.83
N LYS A 257 -64.05 -45.41 48.34
CA LYS A 257 -64.05 -44.51 49.50
C LYS A 257 -63.26 -43.26 49.16
N TRP A 258 -63.99 -42.15 49.02
CA TRP A 258 -63.41 -40.82 48.92
C TRP A 258 -62.70 -40.50 50.24
N CYS A 259 -61.37 -40.49 50.25
CA CYS A 259 -60.63 -39.93 51.37
C CYS A 259 -60.66 -38.40 51.23
N ARG A 260 -61.30 -37.71 52.18
CA ARG A 260 -61.08 -36.27 52.37
C ARG A 260 -59.60 -36.05 52.64
N LEU A 261 -59.02 -35.08 51.93
CA LEU A 261 -57.72 -34.51 52.27
C LEU A 261 -57.76 -34.01 53.72
N PRO A 262 -56.73 -34.25 54.55
CA PRO A 262 -56.60 -33.53 55.81
C PRO A 262 -56.19 -32.08 55.52
N ASP A 263 -56.88 -31.13 56.16
CA ASP A 263 -56.68 -29.67 56.08
C ASP A 263 -55.33 -29.16 56.63
N SER A 264 -54.31 -30.01 56.78
CA SER A 264 -53.09 -29.68 57.53
C SER A 264 -51.79 -29.79 56.73
N ALA A 265 -51.78 -29.35 55.47
CA ALA A 265 -50.55 -29.24 54.68
C ALA A 265 -50.38 -27.84 54.05
N ARG A 266 -50.62 -26.80 54.85
CA ARG A 266 -49.76 -25.61 54.79
C ARG A 266 -48.51 -25.97 55.59
N THR A 267 -47.35 -25.86 54.93
CA THR A 267 -46.00 -25.85 55.54
C THR A 267 -45.59 -27.09 56.35
N THR A 268 -44.83 -28.01 55.73
CA THR A 268 -43.43 -28.37 56.07
C THR A 268 -43.04 -29.72 55.46
N ALA A 269 -41.76 -29.82 55.08
CA ALA A 269 -41.15 -30.93 54.38
C ALA A 269 -40.86 -32.14 55.28
N GLY A 270 -40.91 -33.35 54.71
CA GLY A 270 -40.33 -34.57 55.28
C GLY A 270 -40.60 -35.78 54.39
N PRO A 271 -39.63 -36.69 54.14
CA PRO A 271 -39.83 -37.84 53.28
C PRO A 271 -40.51 -38.96 54.07
N CYS A 272 -41.62 -39.50 53.56
CA CYS A 272 -42.24 -40.70 54.12
C CYS A 272 -41.53 -41.96 53.60
N ALA A 273 -41.12 -42.79 54.55
CA ALA A 273 -40.60 -44.13 54.34
C ALA A 273 -41.65 -45.06 53.72
N ALA A 274 -41.16 -46.00 52.90
CA ALA A 274 -41.92 -47.05 52.25
C ALA A 274 -42.34 -48.16 53.24
N PRO A 275 -43.45 -48.88 52.98
CA PRO A 275 -43.67 -50.21 53.54
C PRO A 275 -42.80 -51.27 52.87
#